data_AF-A0A1G1VPN7-F1
#
_entry.id   AF-A0A1G1VPN7-F1
#
_cell.length_a   1.000
_cell.length_b   1.000
_cell.length_c   1.000
_cell.angle_alpha   90.00
_cell.angle_beta   90.00
_cell.angle_gamma   90.00
#
_symmetry.space_group_name_H-M   'P 1'
#
loop_
_entity.id
_entity.type
_entity.pdbx_description
1 polymer ?
#
loop_
_entity_poly.entity_id
_entity_poly.type
_entity_poly.pdbx_seq_one_letter_code
_entity_poly.pdbx_strand_id
1 'polypeptide(L)'
;MVKLIVLIFLAMLFQARPANAQMGMTPLRQGFEGQVGTAEATNQEKSENHEASLDDVLAEILSSQQVESTDQMDCGNVLDDQFERLGDAWMETMHPGKSHEYMERMMARLSALDSLAGEDSGQARLPALERSDSGQGGEDSASLRSSHITMGQRYLGCRNDLRGRGWHTSMMGMMGGWGGYGGSMTGLWSFWLVSWVLVNILLIALIRYFWKKGSSTK
;
A
#
# COMPACT_ATOMS: atom_id res chain seq x y z
N MET A 1 -9.28 30.02 -44.98
CA MET A 1 -9.54 30.19 -43.53
C MET A 1 -10.03 28.92 -42.85
N VAL A 2 -11.11 28.26 -43.32
CA VAL A 2 -11.63 27.03 -42.66
C VAL A 2 -10.58 25.90 -42.56
N LYS A 3 -9.80 25.66 -43.61
CA LYS A 3 -8.71 24.66 -43.58
C LYS A 3 -7.59 24.98 -42.56
N LEU A 4 -7.34 26.27 -42.30
CA LEU A 4 -6.31 26.71 -41.34
C LEU A 4 -6.78 26.47 -39.89
N ILE A 5 -8.06 26.73 -39.60
CA ILE A 5 -8.65 26.49 -38.28
C ILE A 5 -8.68 25.00 -37.94
N VAL A 6 -9.00 24.14 -38.92
CA VAL A 6 -9.00 22.68 -38.74
C VAL A 6 -7.60 22.14 -38.47
N LEU A 7 -6.57 22.66 -39.15
CA LEU A 7 -5.18 22.26 -38.93
C LEU A 7 -4.65 22.64 -37.55
N ILE A 8 -5.01 23.83 -37.04
CA ILE A 8 -4.61 24.27 -35.70
C ILE A 8 -5.26 23.40 -34.61
N PHE A 9 -6.54 23.03 -34.78
CA PHE A 9 -7.25 22.16 -33.84
C PHE A 9 -6.67 20.74 -33.79
N LEU A 10 -6.31 20.18 -34.95
CA LEU A 10 -5.64 18.87 -35.05
C LEU A 10 -4.26 18.88 -34.39
N ALA A 11 -3.51 19.98 -34.52
CA ALA A 11 -2.21 20.12 -33.87
C ALA A 11 -2.31 20.16 -32.34
N MET A 12 -3.34 20.80 -31.77
CA MET A 12 -3.54 20.85 -30.32
C MET A 12 -3.98 19.51 -29.73
N LEU A 13 -4.82 18.74 -30.44
CA LEU A 13 -5.24 17.40 -30.01
C LEU A 13 -4.07 16.40 -29.96
N PHE A 14 -3.04 16.60 -30.78
CA PHE A 14 -1.87 15.71 -30.82
C PHE A 14 -0.87 15.97 -29.67
N GLN A 15 -0.89 17.13 -29.02
CA GLN A 15 0.01 17.45 -27.90
C GLN A 15 -0.51 16.97 -26.53
N ALA A 16 -1.77 16.52 -26.44
CA ALA A 16 -2.32 15.95 -25.21
C ALA A 16 -1.90 14.48 -25.04
N ARG A 17 -0.60 14.23 -24.84
CA ARG A 17 -0.15 12.95 -24.28
C ARG A 17 -0.37 12.98 -22.77
N PRO A 18 -1.11 12.03 -22.17
CA PRO A 18 -1.19 11.93 -20.73
C PRO A 18 0.22 11.63 -20.21
N ALA A 19 0.74 12.51 -19.36
CA ALA A 19 1.93 12.22 -18.58
C ALA A 19 1.59 11.03 -17.68
N ASN A 20 2.01 9.83 -18.06
CA ASN A 20 1.99 8.68 -17.18
C ASN A 20 2.89 9.02 -16.00
N ALA A 21 2.27 9.34 -14.87
CA ALA A 21 2.96 9.48 -13.60
C ALA A 21 3.52 8.10 -13.20
N GLN A 22 4.72 7.78 -13.69
CA GLN A 22 5.56 6.79 -13.05
C GLN A 22 5.93 7.39 -11.69
N MET A 23 5.18 7.00 -10.65
CA MET A 23 5.65 7.09 -9.26
C MET A 23 6.80 6.09 -9.11
N GLY A 24 7.97 6.48 -9.61
CA GLY A 24 9.22 5.82 -9.27
C GLY A 24 9.47 6.07 -7.79
N MET A 25 9.31 5.03 -6.97
CA MET A 25 10.00 4.97 -5.69
C MET A 25 11.50 5.01 -6.00
N THR A 26 12.09 6.19 -5.94
CA THR A 26 13.54 6.32 -5.84
C THR A 26 13.97 5.63 -4.55
N PRO A 27 14.75 4.54 -4.60
CA PRO A 27 15.41 4.06 -3.40
C PRO A 27 16.38 5.16 -2.94
N LEU A 28 16.20 5.63 -1.71
CA LEU A 28 17.21 6.41 -1.00
C LEU A 28 18.41 5.49 -0.74
N ARG A 29 19.23 5.29 -1.77
CA ARG A 29 20.58 4.73 -1.65
C ARG A 29 21.49 5.84 -1.13
N GLN A 30 21.38 6.14 0.16
CA GLN A 30 22.43 6.86 0.86
C GLN A 30 23.60 5.90 1.05
N GLY A 31 24.68 6.18 0.33
CA GLY A 31 25.96 5.50 0.51
C GLY A 31 26.48 5.72 1.92
N PHE A 32 26.42 4.67 2.73
CA PHE A 32 27.18 4.55 3.96
C PHE A 32 28.47 3.78 3.63
N GLU A 33 29.48 4.50 3.11
CA GLU A 33 30.86 4.00 3.08
C GLU A 33 31.44 4.12 4.49
N GLY A 34 31.02 3.21 5.37
CA GLY A 34 31.52 3.03 6.73
C GLY A 34 32.67 2.05 6.75
N GLN A 35 33.86 2.60 6.53
CA GLN A 35 35.20 2.13 6.88
C GLN A 35 35.29 0.87 7.77
N VAL A 36 35.80 -0.21 7.18
CA VAL A 36 36.27 -1.43 7.85
C VAL A 36 37.48 -1.07 8.73
N GLY A 37 37.29 -1.16 10.05
CA GLY A 37 38.33 -0.98 11.06
C GLY A 37 38.26 -2.08 12.11
N THR A 38 38.99 -3.17 11.85
CA THR A 38 39.68 -4.08 12.78
C THR A 38 39.12 -4.30 14.20
N ALA A 39 38.61 -5.52 14.39
CA ALA A 39 38.91 -6.44 15.49
C ALA A 39 38.92 -5.87 16.93
N GLU A 40 37.77 -5.97 17.60
CA GLU A 40 37.74 -6.11 19.05
C GLU A 40 36.85 -7.29 19.40
N ALA A 41 37.49 -8.37 19.86
CA ALA A 41 36.85 -9.60 20.29
C ALA A 41 36.22 -9.38 21.67
N THR A 42 35.02 -8.84 21.69
CA THR A 42 34.13 -8.99 22.84
C THR A 42 33.36 -10.28 22.66
N ASN A 43 33.65 -11.25 23.54
CA ASN A 43 32.79 -12.39 23.84
C ASN A 43 31.47 -11.84 24.40
N GLN A 44 30.61 -11.41 23.49
CA GLN A 44 29.20 -11.19 23.75
C GLN A 44 28.55 -12.51 23.36
N GLU A 45 28.08 -13.28 24.35
CA GLU A 45 26.99 -14.24 24.14
C GLU A 45 25.78 -13.43 23.64
N LYS A 46 25.85 -13.06 22.36
CA LYS A 46 24.77 -12.56 21.56
C LYS A 46 23.90 -13.77 21.36
N SER A 47 22.76 -13.81 22.05
CA SER A 47 21.69 -14.76 21.78
C SER A 47 21.54 -14.86 20.25
N GLU A 48 22.03 -15.96 19.68
CA GLU A 48 22.02 -16.25 18.24
C GLU A 48 20.59 -16.61 17.81
N ASN A 49 19.63 -15.72 18.07
CA ASN A 49 18.47 -15.63 17.20
C ASN A 49 18.96 -14.82 16.01
N HIS A 50 19.64 -15.51 15.09
CA HIS A 50 19.91 -14.95 13.77
C HIS A 50 18.55 -14.65 13.14
N GLU A 51 18.10 -13.39 13.24
CA GLU A 51 17.00 -12.87 12.45
C GLU A 51 17.34 -13.22 11.00
N ALA A 52 16.52 -14.10 10.42
CA ALA A 52 16.76 -14.63 9.10
C ALA A 52 16.70 -13.46 8.11
N SER A 53 17.71 -13.33 7.26
CA SER A 53 17.69 -12.26 6.27
C SER A 53 16.47 -12.41 5.36
N LEU A 54 15.98 -11.30 4.82
CA LEU A 54 14.83 -11.31 3.91
C LEU A 54 15.01 -12.32 2.76
N ASP A 55 16.23 -12.42 2.22
CA ASP A 55 16.56 -13.34 1.15
C ASP A 55 16.54 -14.81 1.61
N ASP A 56 16.95 -15.11 2.85
CA ASP A 56 16.90 -16.46 3.41
C ASP A 56 15.46 -16.93 3.60
N VAL A 57 14.60 -16.06 4.13
CA VAL A 57 13.17 -16.36 4.32
C VAL A 57 12.48 -16.55 2.96
N LEU A 58 12.80 -15.72 1.96
CA LEU A 58 12.27 -15.88 0.61
C LEU A 58 12.73 -17.18 -0.03
N ALA A 59 14.02 -17.53 0.10
CA ALA A 59 14.56 -18.77 -0.42
C ALA A 59 13.90 -19.99 0.23
N GLU A 60 13.61 -19.93 1.53
CA GLU A 60 12.88 -20.98 2.25
C GLU A 60 11.44 -21.14 1.71
N ILE A 61 10.71 -20.04 1.50
CA ILE A 61 9.34 -20.06 0.96
C ILE A 61 9.35 -20.63 -0.47
N LEU A 62 10.24 -20.14 -1.34
CA LEU A 62 10.38 -20.61 -2.72
C LEU A 62 10.71 -22.12 -2.77
N SER A 63 11.63 -22.56 -1.91
CA SER A 63 12.01 -23.97 -1.77
C SER A 63 10.84 -24.84 -1.29
N SER A 64 10.03 -24.35 -0.34
CA SER A 64 8.87 -25.08 0.17
C SER A 64 7.80 -25.33 -0.90
N GLN A 65 7.70 -24.45 -1.90
CA GLN A 65 6.75 -24.55 -3.00
C GLN A 65 7.35 -25.12 -4.30
N GLN A 66 8.67 -25.38 -4.33
CA GLN A 66 9.39 -25.82 -5.53
C GLN A 66 9.24 -24.85 -6.71
N VAL A 67 9.23 -23.54 -6.45
CA VAL A 67 9.15 -22.49 -7.47
C VAL A 67 10.46 -21.72 -7.54
N GLU A 68 10.87 -21.29 -8.73
CA GLU A 68 12.15 -20.60 -8.94
C GLU A 68 12.03 -19.07 -8.82
N SER A 69 10.81 -18.52 -8.90
CA SER A 69 10.54 -17.08 -8.88
C SER A 69 9.29 -16.75 -8.07
N THR A 70 9.29 -15.57 -7.45
CA THR A 70 8.15 -15.01 -6.71
C THR A 70 6.91 -14.84 -7.60
N ASP A 71 7.08 -14.67 -8.92
CA ASP A 71 5.97 -14.51 -9.86
C ASP A 71 5.16 -15.80 -10.08
N GLN A 72 5.75 -16.95 -9.76
CA GLN A 72 5.14 -18.27 -9.91
C GLN A 72 4.60 -18.84 -8.59
N MET A 73 4.76 -18.09 -7.49
CA MET A 73 4.38 -18.53 -6.16
C MET A 73 2.85 -18.57 -6.01
N ASP A 74 2.33 -19.67 -5.44
CA ASP A 74 0.92 -19.78 -5.08
C ASP A 74 0.72 -19.31 -3.64
N CYS A 75 0.13 -18.14 -3.51
CA CYS A 75 -0.15 -17.50 -2.22
C CYS A 75 -1.11 -18.30 -1.33
N GLY A 76 -1.90 -19.21 -1.90
CA GLY A 76 -2.78 -20.11 -1.15
C GLY A 76 -2.02 -21.22 -0.42
N ASN A 77 -0.78 -21.51 -0.82
CA ASN A 77 0.06 -22.55 -0.22
C ASN A 77 1.13 -21.99 0.73
N VAL A 78 1.28 -20.67 0.83
CA VAL A 78 2.16 -20.04 1.82
C VAL A 78 1.47 -20.07 3.18
N LEU A 79 2.13 -20.63 4.20
CA LEU A 79 1.59 -20.71 5.55
C LEU A 79 1.64 -19.34 6.25
N ASP A 80 0.73 -19.10 7.19
CA ASP A 80 0.71 -17.86 7.98
C ASP A 80 2.05 -17.61 8.70
N ASP A 81 2.68 -18.65 9.24
CA ASP A 81 4.00 -18.54 9.89
C ASP A 81 5.11 -18.10 8.92
N GLN A 82 5.01 -18.48 7.65
CA GLN A 82 5.94 -18.03 6.62
C GLN A 82 5.71 -16.56 6.26
N PHE A 83 4.45 -16.12 6.18
CA PHE A 83 4.13 -14.72 5.97
C PHE A 83 4.54 -13.84 7.16
N GLU A 84 4.39 -14.35 8.37
CA GLU A 84 4.83 -13.68 9.59
C GLU A 84 6.35 -13.45 9.59
N ARG A 85 7.14 -14.52 9.38
CA ARG A 85 8.61 -14.43 9.29
C ARG A 85 9.07 -13.51 8.16
N LEU A 86 8.36 -13.53 7.02
CA LEU A 86 8.68 -12.63 5.91
C LEU A 86 8.34 -11.17 6.22
N GLY A 87 7.20 -10.93 6.87
CA GLY A 87 6.80 -9.61 7.32
C GLY A 87 7.78 -9.02 8.31
N ASP A 88 8.29 -9.85 9.22
CA ASP A 88 9.29 -9.47 10.22
C ASP A 88 10.62 -9.05 9.57
N ALA A 89 11.20 -9.93 8.73
CA ALA A 89 12.42 -9.63 7.97
C ALA A 89 12.28 -8.38 7.07
N TRP A 90 11.09 -8.16 6.51
CA TRP A 90 10.80 -6.97 5.71
C TRP A 90 10.78 -5.69 6.56
N MET A 91 10.20 -5.73 7.75
CA MET A 91 10.20 -4.58 8.66
C MET A 91 11.59 -4.24 9.16
N GLU A 92 12.42 -5.25 9.44
CA GLU A 92 13.82 -5.05 9.81
C GLU A 92 14.57 -4.32 8.68
N THR A 93 14.35 -4.76 7.43
CA THR A 93 14.93 -4.11 6.23
C THR A 93 14.52 -2.65 6.10
N MET A 94 13.25 -2.32 6.41
CA MET A 94 12.72 -0.96 6.31
C MET A 94 13.15 -0.06 7.47
N HIS A 95 13.45 -0.62 8.64
CA HIS A 95 13.76 0.12 9.86
C HIS A 95 14.96 -0.47 10.63
N PRO A 96 16.16 -0.52 10.01
CA PRO A 96 17.31 -1.17 10.63
C PRO A 96 17.72 -0.50 11.94
N GLY A 97 18.07 -1.32 12.93
CA GLY A 97 18.59 -0.89 14.22
C GLY A 97 17.51 -0.50 15.23
N LYS A 98 17.85 0.43 16.14
CA LYS A 98 17.06 0.71 17.37
C LYS A 98 15.65 1.23 17.13
N SER A 99 15.32 1.67 15.92
CA SER A 99 13.96 2.07 15.57
C SER A 99 12.99 0.90 15.58
N HIS A 100 13.43 -0.29 15.15
CA HIS A 100 12.62 -1.49 15.14
C HIS A 100 12.25 -1.90 16.57
N GLU A 101 13.26 -2.07 17.43
CA GLU A 101 13.08 -2.39 18.85
C GLU A 101 12.13 -1.40 19.57
N TYR A 102 12.21 -0.11 19.23
CA TYR A 102 11.35 0.91 19.83
C TYR A 102 9.89 0.77 19.40
N MET A 103 9.64 0.52 18.10
CA MET A 103 8.29 0.32 17.58
C MET A 103 7.68 -0.97 18.12
N GLU A 104 8.45 -2.04 18.20
CA GLU A 104 8.05 -3.31 18.78
C GLU A 104 7.63 -3.15 20.25
N ARG A 105 8.46 -2.47 21.05
CA ARG A 105 8.13 -2.14 22.45
C ARG A 105 6.87 -1.28 22.57
N MET A 106 6.66 -0.33 21.64
CA MET A 106 5.45 0.49 21.62
C MET A 106 4.20 -0.31 21.27
N MET A 107 4.27 -1.18 20.27
CA MET A 107 3.14 -2.02 19.83
C MET A 107 2.78 -3.05 20.90
N ALA A 108 3.79 -3.70 21.50
CA ALA A 108 3.60 -4.58 22.64
C ALA A 108 2.90 -3.85 23.79
N ARG A 109 3.34 -2.63 24.12
CA ARG A 109 2.71 -1.81 25.16
C ARG A 109 1.28 -1.39 24.82
N LEU A 110 0.99 -1.02 23.57
CA LEU A 110 -0.36 -0.64 23.13
C LEU A 110 -1.32 -1.84 23.19
N SER A 111 -0.87 -3.03 22.79
CA SER A 111 -1.68 -4.26 22.89
C SER A 111 -1.99 -4.63 24.35
N ALA A 112 -1.03 -4.41 25.26
CA ALA A 112 -1.24 -4.61 26.69
C ALA A 112 -2.24 -3.59 27.28
N LEU A 113 -2.25 -2.34 26.79
CA LEU A 113 -3.19 -1.31 27.22
C LEU A 113 -4.63 -1.59 26.76
N ASP A 114 -4.83 -2.15 25.56
CA ASP A 114 -6.16 -2.53 25.08
C ASP A 114 -6.79 -3.63 25.95
N SER A 115 -5.96 -4.57 26.42
CA SER A 115 -6.37 -5.62 27.37
C SER A 115 -6.84 -5.06 28.71
N LEU A 116 -6.28 -3.93 29.17
CA LEU A 116 -6.68 -3.26 30.41
C LEU A 116 -7.92 -2.37 30.27
N ALA A 117 -8.27 -1.97 29.05
CA ALA A 117 -9.44 -1.11 28.79
C ALA A 117 -10.75 -1.91 28.64
N GLY A 118 -10.70 -3.24 28.62
CA GLY A 118 -11.84 -4.12 28.35
C GLY A 118 -12.69 -4.58 29.55
N GLU A 119 -12.32 -4.25 30.79
CA GLU A 119 -13.00 -4.77 31.98
C GLU A 119 -13.90 -3.75 32.68
N ASP A 120 -15.06 -3.40 32.11
CA ASP A 120 -16.27 -3.06 32.90
C ASP A 120 -17.58 -3.09 32.08
N SER A 121 -17.93 -4.24 31.51
CA SER A 121 -19.33 -4.48 31.13
C SER A 121 -19.74 -5.89 31.53
N GLY A 122 -20.33 -6.00 32.72
CA GLY A 122 -20.68 -7.24 33.39
C GLY A 122 -21.57 -8.17 32.56
N GLN A 123 -20.95 -9.11 31.84
CA GLN A 123 -21.62 -10.25 31.25
C GLN A 123 -21.05 -11.54 31.83
N ALA A 124 -21.82 -12.12 32.74
CA ALA A 124 -21.49 -13.35 33.44
C ALA A 124 -21.46 -14.57 32.50
N ARG A 125 -20.36 -15.32 32.61
CA ARG A 125 -20.18 -16.77 32.43
C ARG A 125 -20.59 -17.41 31.08
N LEU A 126 -19.56 -17.87 30.37
CA LEU A 126 -19.41 -19.31 30.09
C LEU A 126 -17.98 -19.75 30.47
N PRO A 127 -17.82 -20.83 31.27
CA PRO A 127 -16.51 -21.36 31.60
C PRO A 127 -16.04 -22.39 30.56
N ALA A 128 -14.72 -22.50 30.42
CA ALA A 128 -14.00 -23.60 29.81
C ALA A 128 -14.06 -23.72 28.27
N LEU A 129 -13.32 -22.84 27.58
CA LEU A 129 -12.27 -23.35 26.71
C LEU A 129 -10.94 -22.77 27.19
N GLU A 130 -10.30 -23.53 28.09
CA GLU A 130 -8.90 -23.36 28.42
C GLU A 130 -8.05 -23.49 27.16
N ARG A 131 -7.40 -22.39 26.77
CA ARG A 131 -5.95 -22.42 26.57
C ARG A 131 -5.37 -21.10 27.07
N SER A 132 -5.11 -21.11 28.37
CA SER A 132 -4.15 -20.24 29.03
C SER A 132 -2.78 -20.40 28.36
N ASP A 133 -2.05 -19.28 28.30
CA ASP A 133 -0.58 -19.15 28.38
C ASP A 133 0.02 -18.08 27.44
N SER A 134 -0.69 -16.97 27.17
CA SER A 134 -0.09 -15.73 26.65
C SER A 134 0.02 -14.66 27.75
N GLY A 135 0.25 -15.11 28.99
CA GLY A 135 0.53 -14.27 30.14
C GLY A 135 2.02 -13.97 30.26
N GLN A 136 2.62 -13.38 29.22
CA GLN A 136 3.89 -12.65 29.25
C GLN A 136 3.91 -11.80 27.99
N GLY A 137 3.99 -10.46 28.16
CA GLY A 137 3.98 -9.51 27.07
C GLY A 137 5.28 -9.51 26.26
N GLY A 138 5.52 -10.60 25.53
CA GLY A 138 6.58 -10.73 24.54
C GLY A 138 5.92 -11.13 23.21
N GLU A 139 6.22 -10.37 22.16
CA GLU A 139 6.33 -10.72 20.73
C GLU A 139 5.14 -11.45 20.03
N ASP A 140 4.40 -12.33 20.70
CA ASP A 140 3.36 -13.21 20.13
C ASP A 140 1.92 -12.62 20.17
N SER A 141 1.76 -11.31 20.32
CA SER A 141 0.40 -10.74 20.35
C SER A 141 -0.30 -11.03 19.01
N ALA A 142 -1.49 -11.62 19.05
CA ALA A 142 -2.24 -12.00 17.84
C ALA A 142 -2.44 -10.82 16.87
N SER A 143 -2.50 -9.59 17.40
CA SER A 143 -2.55 -8.35 16.61
C SER A 143 -1.24 -8.05 15.88
N LEU A 144 -0.09 -8.25 16.52
CA LEU A 144 1.22 -7.99 15.92
C LEU A 144 1.53 -9.06 14.86
N ARG A 145 1.25 -10.33 15.18
CA ARG A 145 1.29 -11.45 14.24
C ARG A 145 0.44 -11.17 12.99
N SER A 146 -0.81 -10.73 13.18
CA SER A 146 -1.69 -10.36 12.05
C SER A 146 -1.12 -9.21 11.21
N SER A 147 -0.43 -8.26 11.84
CA SER A 147 0.25 -7.15 11.15
C SER A 147 1.43 -7.65 10.30
N HIS A 148 2.27 -8.55 10.84
CA HIS A 148 3.41 -9.13 10.14
C HIS A 148 2.95 -9.97 8.95
N ILE A 149 1.96 -10.83 9.15
CA ILE A 149 1.33 -11.62 8.07
C ILE A 149 0.84 -10.70 6.95
N THR A 150 0.13 -9.62 7.31
CA THR A 150 -0.38 -8.65 6.32
C THR A 150 0.74 -7.96 5.55
N MET A 151 1.88 -7.71 6.19
CA MET A 151 3.05 -7.12 5.54
C MET A 151 3.75 -8.11 4.60
N GLY A 152 3.96 -9.37 5.04
CA GLY A 152 4.51 -10.42 4.18
C GLY A 152 3.64 -10.69 2.94
N GLN A 153 2.32 -10.74 3.10
CA GLN A 153 1.38 -10.87 1.97
C GLN A 153 1.47 -9.72 0.97
N ARG A 154 1.72 -8.50 1.44
CA ARG A 154 1.91 -7.34 0.56
C ARG A 154 3.23 -7.40 -0.18
N TYR A 155 4.29 -7.84 0.50
CA TYR A 155 5.62 -7.97 -0.10
C TYR A 155 5.59 -8.93 -1.29
N LEU A 156 4.94 -10.09 -1.14
CA LEU A 156 4.82 -11.09 -2.22
C LEU A 156 3.77 -10.75 -3.28
N GLY A 157 3.03 -9.65 -3.15
CA GLY A 157 1.94 -9.32 -4.09
C GLY A 157 0.73 -10.26 -4.00
N CYS A 158 0.64 -11.07 -2.95
CA CYS A 158 -0.41 -12.06 -2.69
C CYS A 158 -1.80 -11.49 -2.41
N ARG A 159 -1.96 -10.17 -2.52
CA ARG A 159 -3.20 -9.44 -2.21
C ARG A 159 -4.34 -9.70 -3.20
N ASN A 160 -4.08 -10.38 -4.31
CA ASN A 160 -5.04 -10.55 -5.40
C ASN A 160 -6.00 -11.74 -5.24
N ASP A 161 -5.68 -12.74 -4.42
CA ASP A 161 -6.55 -13.92 -4.25
C ASP A 161 -7.58 -13.76 -3.12
N LEU A 162 -7.46 -12.70 -2.30
CA LEU A 162 -8.54 -12.21 -1.44
C LEU A 162 -9.54 -11.31 -2.17
N ARG A 163 -9.60 -11.37 -3.52
CA ARG A 163 -10.63 -10.68 -4.34
C ARG A 163 -12.08 -11.02 -3.96
N GLY A 164 -12.31 -12.01 -3.09
CA GLY A 164 -13.63 -12.37 -2.55
C GLY A 164 -13.90 -12.04 -1.08
N ARG A 165 -12.92 -11.60 -0.29
CA ARG A 165 -13.13 -11.24 1.13
C ARG A 165 -12.60 -9.83 1.37
N GLY A 166 -13.53 -8.88 1.45
CA GLY A 166 -13.28 -7.44 1.45
C GLY A 166 -12.42 -6.93 2.60
N TRP A 167 -11.12 -6.79 2.36
CA TRP A 167 -10.15 -6.17 3.27
C TRP A 167 -9.65 -4.78 2.82
N HIS A 168 -10.28 -4.18 1.81
CA HIS A 168 -9.98 -2.78 1.46
C HIS A 168 -10.49 -1.74 2.48
N THR A 169 -11.12 -2.18 3.58
CA THR A 169 -11.83 -1.29 4.52
C THR A 169 -11.24 -1.24 5.93
N SER A 170 -10.36 -2.16 6.36
CA SER A 170 -10.18 -2.38 7.81
C SER A 170 -8.98 -1.71 8.49
N MET A 171 -7.99 -1.14 7.79
CA MET A 171 -6.89 -0.41 8.47
C MET A 171 -6.71 1.05 8.03
N MET A 172 -7.08 1.44 6.80
CA MET A 172 -7.19 2.86 6.44
C MET A 172 -8.52 3.50 6.90
N GLY A 173 -9.46 2.71 7.42
CA GLY A 173 -10.80 3.16 7.86
C GLY A 173 -10.89 3.72 9.29
N MET A 174 -9.99 3.34 10.21
CA MET A 174 -10.10 3.77 11.62
C MET A 174 -9.48 5.15 11.91
N MET A 175 -8.56 5.65 11.08
CA MET A 175 -7.91 6.95 11.29
C MET A 175 -8.34 8.03 10.28
N GLY A 176 -9.32 7.71 9.42
CA GLY A 176 -9.79 8.56 8.32
C GLY A 176 -11.27 8.98 8.38
N GLY A 177 -11.96 8.74 9.51
CA GLY A 177 -13.40 8.97 9.72
C GLY A 177 -13.89 10.42 9.64
N TRP A 178 -13.05 11.37 9.21
CA TRP A 178 -13.39 12.77 8.94
C TRP A 178 -13.05 13.23 7.50
N GLY A 179 -12.63 12.32 6.62
CA GLY A 179 -12.20 12.63 5.24
C GLY A 179 -13.21 12.31 4.13
N GLY A 180 -14.46 11.99 4.47
CA GLY A 180 -15.53 11.57 3.54
C GLY A 180 -16.02 12.64 2.54
N TYR A 181 -15.40 13.82 2.50
CA TYR A 181 -15.65 14.88 1.51
C TYR A 181 -14.52 15.04 0.47
N GLY A 182 -13.60 14.07 0.38
CA GLY A 182 -12.46 14.10 -0.56
C GLY A 182 -12.61 13.27 -1.84
N GLY A 183 -13.73 12.58 -2.04
CA GLY A 183 -13.92 11.57 -3.10
C GLY A 183 -14.47 12.08 -4.44
N SER A 184 -14.31 13.35 -4.81
CA SER A 184 -14.88 13.93 -6.04
C SER A 184 -13.98 14.96 -6.74
N MET A 185 -12.66 14.87 -6.59
CA MET A 185 -11.77 15.76 -7.35
C MET A 185 -11.71 15.40 -8.86
N THR A 186 -12.19 14.21 -9.25
CA THR A 186 -12.41 13.78 -10.65
C THR A 186 -13.71 14.31 -11.26
N GLY A 187 -14.69 14.69 -10.44
CA GLY A 187 -15.97 15.26 -10.90
C GLY A 187 -15.81 16.66 -11.48
N LEU A 188 -14.97 17.51 -10.88
CA LEU A 188 -14.75 18.89 -11.34
C LEU A 188 -14.06 18.98 -12.70
N TRP A 189 -13.13 18.05 -13.00
CA TRP A 189 -12.52 17.94 -14.33
C TRP A 189 -13.53 17.52 -15.40
N SER A 190 -14.51 16.69 -15.03
CA SER A 190 -15.57 16.27 -15.93
C SER A 190 -16.52 17.43 -16.28
N PHE A 191 -16.88 18.28 -15.31
CA PHE A 191 -17.71 19.46 -15.58
C PHE A 191 -17.00 20.49 -16.46
N TRP A 192 -15.68 20.65 -16.32
CA TRP A 192 -14.90 21.57 -17.15
C TRP A 192 -14.85 21.10 -18.62
N LEU A 193 -14.62 19.81 -18.86
CA LEU A 193 -14.65 19.23 -20.22
C LEU A 193 -16.03 19.33 -20.87
N VAL A 194 -17.10 19.02 -20.13
CA VAL A 194 -18.47 19.10 -20.67
C VAL A 194 -18.84 20.53 -21.05
N SER A 195 -18.55 21.50 -20.16
CA SER A 195 -18.76 22.93 -20.45
C SER A 195 -17.99 23.38 -21.70
N TRP A 196 -16.72 22.99 -21.82
CA TRP A 196 -15.89 23.34 -22.96
C TRP A 196 -16.40 22.76 -24.29
N VAL A 197 -16.88 21.50 -24.30
CA VAL A 197 -17.48 20.88 -25.49
C VAL A 197 -18.76 21.61 -25.92
N LEU A 198 -19.62 21.99 -24.97
CA LEU A 198 -20.86 22.73 -25.26
C LEU A 198 -20.59 24.09 -25.91
N VAL A 199 -19.58 24.83 -25.44
CA VAL A 199 -19.18 26.12 -26.02
C VAL A 199 -18.73 25.94 -27.47
N ASN A 200 -17.96 24.89 -27.78
CA ASN A 200 -17.50 24.62 -29.14
C ASN A 200 -18.65 24.27 -30.10
N ILE A 201 -19.61 23.47 -29.66
CA ILE A 201 -20.80 23.11 -30.45
C ILE A 201 -21.61 24.37 -30.79
N LEU A 202 -21.82 25.25 -29.81
CA LEU A 202 -22.58 26.49 -29.98
C LEU A 202 -21.88 27.46 -30.96
N LEU A 203 -20.55 27.55 -30.89
CA LEU A 203 -19.75 28.38 -31.80
C LEU A 203 -19.84 27.91 -33.26
N ILE A 204 -19.77 26.59 -33.50
CA ILE A 204 -19.93 26.02 -34.85
C ILE A 204 -21.35 26.27 -35.40
N ALA A 205 -22.38 26.16 -34.55
CA ALA A 205 -23.76 26.44 -34.93
C ALA A 205 -23.97 27.91 -35.35
N LEU A 206 -23.37 28.87 -34.62
CA LEU A 206 -23.42 30.29 -34.97
C LEU A 206 -22.74 30.58 -36.31
N ILE A 207 -21.56 30.01 -36.56
CA ILE A 207 -20.85 30.19 -37.84
C ILE A 207 -21.73 29.70 -39.01
N ARG A 208 -22.37 28.53 -38.87
CA ARG A 208 -23.29 28.00 -39.89
C ARG A 208 -24.52 28.90 -40.09
N TYR A 209 -25.07 29.44 -39.02
CA TYR A 209 -26.20 30.35 -39.08
C TYR A 209 -25.88 31.63 -39.87
N PHE A 210 -24.74 32.26 -39.58
CA PHE A 210 -24.30 33.48 -40.29
C PHE A 210 -23.99 33.22 -41.76
N TRP A 211 -23.41 32.06 -42.10
CA TRP A 211 -23.17 31.69 -43.50
C TRP A 211 -24.45 31.48 -44.28
N LYS A 212 -25.46 30.85 -43.67
CA LYS A 212 -26.77 30.67 -44.32
C LYS A 212 -27.45 32.02 -44.53
N LYS A 213 -27.47 32.88 -43.52
CA LYS A 213 -28.15 34.19 -43.57
C LYS A 213 -27.49 35.16 -44.55
N GLY A 214 -26.16 35.20 -44.63
CA GLY A 214 -25.44 36.08 -45.55
C GLY A 214 -25.59 35.73 -47.04
N SER A 215 -26.01 34.50 -47.37
CA SER A 215 -26.20 34.07 -48.77
C SER A 215 -27.51 34.55 -49.41
N SER A 216 -28.48 35.02 -48.60
CA SER A 216 -29.84 35.31 -49.06
C SER A 216 -30.07 36.78 -49.44
N THR A 217 -29.04 37.62 -49.36
CA THR A 217 -29.12 39.06 -49.66
C THR A 217 -28.43 39.37 -51.00
N LYS A 218 -28.87 38.69 -52.07
CA LYS A 218 -28.49 39.00 -53.45
C LYS A 218 -29.72 39.03 -54.34
#